data_AF-A0A8X6V3T2-F1
#
_entry.id   AF-A0A8X6V3T2-F1
#
_cell.length_a   1.000
_cell.length_b   1.000
_cell.length_c   1.000
_cell.angle_alpha   90.00
_cell.angle_beta   90.00
_cell.angle_gamma   90.00
#
_symmetry.space_group_name_H-M   'P 1'
#
loop_
_entity.id
_entity.type
_entity.pdbx_description
1 polymer ?
#
loop_
_entity_poly.entity_id
_entity_poly.type
_entity_poly.pdbx_seq_one_letter_code
_entity_poly.pdbx_strand_id
1 'polypeptide(L)'
;MNFSLATIVSSGYDSSIAILGEFKEITFNNSFIKKPKHLVTHHILTSGPPVSAKVRRLATEKFKLAKKELEFMLGREICRPSNSLWASPLHLVWKKTGDWIPCGDYRALNAITQPGIPFLTCITFLIIYMDTLYFQLSI
;
A
#
# COMPACT_ATOMS: atom_id res chain seq x y z
N MET A 1 1.00 -17.80 -15.35
CA MET A 1 0.15 -18.02 -16.53
C MET A 1 0.22 -16.76 -17.37
N ASN A 2 0.87 -16.84 -18.55
CA ASN A 2 1.01 -15.75 -19.49
C ASN A 2 -0.32 -15.55 -20.21
N PHE A 3 -1.07 -14.51 -19.85
CA PHE A 3 -2.23 -14.11 -20.65
C PHE A 3 -1.73 -13.34 -21.87
N SER A 4 -1.58 -14.08 -22.98
CA SER A 4 -1.44 -13.49 -24.31
C SER A 4 -2.73 -12.72 -24.62
N LEU A 5 -2.62 -11.43 -24.92
CA LEU A 5 -3.72 -10.55 -25.29
C LEU A 5 -4.34 -10.85 -26.67
N ALA A 6 -3.89 -11.90 -27.36
CA ALA A 6 -4.15 -12.07 -28.79
C ALA A 6 -5.51 -12.69 -29.15
N THR A 7 -6.40 -13.00 -28.20
CA THR A 7 -7.65 -13.68 -28.55
C THR A 7 -8.79 -13.21 -27.67
N ILE A 8 -9.57 -12.24 -28.16
CA ILE A 8 -11.02 -12.10 -27.95
C ILE A 8 -11.52 -10.91 -28.82
N VAL A 9 -12.37 -11.27 -29.80
CA VAL A 9 -13.47 -10.49 -30.41
C VAL A 9 -13.14 -9.50 -31.55
N SER A 10 -13.53 -9.95 -32.75
CA SER A 10 -13.83 -9.14 -33.92
C SER A 10 -15.03 -8.22 -33.69
N SER A 11 -15.00 -7.05 -34.32
CA SER A 11 -16.04 -6.00 -34.42
C SER A 11 -16.04 -4.94 -33.31
N GLY A 12 -15.40 -3.80 -33.62
CA GLY A 12 -15.61 -2.51 -32.94
C GLY A 12 -14.48 -1.99 -32.02
N TYR A 13 -13.48 -2.81 -31.70
CA TYR A 13 -12.48 -2.50 -30.67
C TYR A 13 -11.07 -2.14 -31.18
N ASP A 14 -10.84 -2.14 -32.49
CA ASP A 14 -9.50 -1.99 -33.09
C ASP A 14 -8.80 -0.68 -32.68
N SER A 15 -9.54 0.42 -32.55
CA SER A 15 -8.98 1.71 -32.12
C SER A 15 -8.54 1.70 -30.65
N SER A 16 -9.32 1.08 -29.77
CA SER A 16 -9.01 1.00 -28.33
C SER A 16 -7.82 0.08 -28.04
N ILE A 17 -7.71 -1.04 -28.75
CA ILE A 17 -6.59 -1.97 -28.63
C ILE A 17 -5.29 -1.35 -29.16
N ALA A 18 -5.36 -0.55 -30.23
CA ALA A 18 -4.23 0.22 -30.73
C ALA A 18 -3.68 1.20 -29.68
N ILE A 19 -4.56 1.95 -29.00
CA ILE A 19 -4.19 2.89 -27.93
C ILE A 19 -3.56 2.14 -26.74
N LEU A 20 -4.12 1.00 -26.32
CA LEU A 20 -3.53 0.18 -25.25
C LEU A 20 -2.15 -0.36 -25.63
N GLY A 21 -1.92 -0.63 -26.91
CA GLY A 21 -0.64 -1.06 -27.47
C GLY A 21 0.38 0.07 -27.61
N GLU A 22 -0.08 1.29 -27.86
CA GLU A 22 0.74 2.51 -27.97
C GLU A 22 1.31 2.92 -26.59
N PHE A 23 0.48 2.86 -25.56
CA PHE A 23 0.82 3.34 -24.21
C PHE A 23 1.14 2.22 -23.21
N LYS A 24 1.85 1.18 -23.66
CA LYS A 24 2.19 0.00 -22.84
C LYS A 24 2.91 0.35 -21.55
N GLU A 25 3.68 1.44 -21.51
CA GLU A 25 4.41 1.90 -20.35
C GLU A 25 3.54 2.40 -19.20
N ILE A 26 2.27 2.74 -19.47
CA ILE A 26 1.26 3.11 -18.47
C ILE A 26 0.17 2.05 -18.32
N THR A 27 -0.20 1.32 -19.38
CA THR A 27 -1.24 0.28 -19.34
C THR A 27 -0.72 -1.08 -18.86
N PHE A 28 0.52 -1.44 -19.21
CA PHE A 28 1.19 -2.62 -18.69
C PHE A 28 2.25 -2.20 -17.69
N ASN A 29 1.85 -2.17 -16.43
CA ASN A 29 2.83 -1.93 -15.40
C ASN A 29 2.63 -2.81 -14.17
N ASN A 30 3.50 -3.82 -14.11
CA ASN A 30 3.97 -4.43 -12.88
C ASN A 30 4.85 -3.45 -12.06
N SER A 31 5.06 -2.19 -12.50
CA SER A 31 5.76 -1.20 -11.68
C SER A 31 4.80 -0.58 -10.68
N PHE A 32 4.78 -1.15 -9.49
CA PHE A 32 4.19 -0.51 -8.33
C PHE A 32 4.95 0.77 -7.94
N ILE A 33 6.14 1.02 -8.51
CA ILE A 33 6.89 2.27 -8.30
C ILE A 33 7.68 2.62 -9.56
N LYS A 34 7.19 3.60 -10.33
CA LYS A 34 8.09 4.54 -11.01
C LYS A 34 8.22 5.72 -10.06
N LYS A 35 9.45 6.16 -9.76
CA LYS A 35 9.66 7.41 -9.02
C LYS A 35 8.81 8.49 -9.71
N PRO A 36 7.97 9.23 -8.98
CA PRO A 36 7.14 10.24 -9.62
C PRO A 36 8.06 11.20 -10.37
N LYS A 37 7.70 11.52 -11.62
CA LYS A 37 8.47 12.49 -12.43
C LYS A 37 8.39 13.90 -11.83
N HIS A 38 7.36 14.17 -11.04
CA HIS A 38 7.17 15.43 -10.34
C HIS A 38 7.76 15.40 -8.93
N LEU A 39 8.08 16.57 -8.39
CA LEU A 39 8.61 16.73 -7.04
C LEU A 39 7.53 16.94 -5.97
N VAL A 40 6.24 16.92 -6.34
CA VAL A 40 5.15 17.09 -5.39
C VAL A 40 5.12 15.93 -4.39
N THR A 41 5.31 16.25 -3.12
CA THR A 41 5.21 15.33 -1.99
C THR A 41 3.98 15.67 -1.14
N HIS A 42 3.39 14.64 -0.55
CA HIS A 42 2.28 14.82 0.37
C HIS A 42 2.81 15.00 1.80
N HIS A 43 2.36 16.07 2.46
CA HIS A 43 2.73 16.39 3.83
C HIS A 43 1.54 16.16 4.76
N ILE A 44 1.76 15.37 5.82
CA ILE A 44 0.76 15.14 6.86
C ILE A 44 1.05 16.14 7.99
N LEU A 45 0.23 17.18 8.09
CA LEU A 45 0.32 18.16 9.17
C LEU A 45 -0.43 17.63 10.40
N THR A 46 0.29 17.42 11.50
CA THR A 46 -0.30 16.96 12.77
C THR A 46 -0.21 18.04 13.83
N SER A 47 -1.12 17.98 14.81
CA SER A 47 -1.08 18.80 16.02
C SER A 47 -0.75 17.93 17.23
N GLY A 48 0.12 18.42 18.11
CA GLY A 48 0.48 17.72 19.35
C GLY A 48 1.56 16.64 19.17
N PRO A 49 1.74 15.77 20.19
CA PRO A 49 2.83 14.80 20.21
C PRO A 49 2.57 13.58 19.30
N PRO A 50 3.61 12.79 18.99
CA PRO A 50 3.48 11.52 18.28
C PRO A 50 2.51 10.53 18.93
N VAL A 51 1.68 9.88 18.11
CA VAL A 51 0.81 8.79 18.56
C VAL A 51 1.44 7.45 18.24
N SER A 52 1.54 6.59 19.26
CA SER A 52 2.09 5.24 19.15
C SER A 52 1.13 4.24 19.77
N ALA A 53 0.85 3.17 19.03
CA ALA A 53 0.01 2.08 19.47
C ALA A 53 0.78 0.75 19.47
N LYS A 54 0.49 -0.08 20.46
CA LYS A 54 1.06 -1.43 20.58
C LYS A 54 0.59 -2.33 19.43
N VAL A 55 1.46 -3.27 19.03
CA VAL A 55 1.14 -4.34 18.07
C VAL A 55 -0.10 -5.11 18.54
N ARG A 56 -1.01 -5.40 17.61
CA ARG A 56 -2.12 -6.32 17.86
C ARG A 56 -1.66 -7.76 17.68
N ARG A 57 -2.02 -8.62 18.64
CA ARG A 57 -1.74 -10.04 18.54
C ARG A 57 -2.53 -10.65 17.38
N LEU A 58 -1.82 -11.31 16.47
CA LEU A 58 -2.40 -12.07 15.37
C LEU A 58 -2.28 -13.56 15.65
N ALA A 59 -3.22 -14.35 15.11
CA ALA A 59 -3.06 -15.79 15.04
C ALA A 59 -1.87 -16.15 14.13
N THR A 60 -1.23 -17.29 14.38
CA THR A 60 0.01 -17.69 13.68
C THR A 60 -0.10 -17.65 12.16
N GLU A 61 -1.20 -18.15 11.58
CA GLU A 61 -1.40 -18.14 10.13
C GLU A 61 -1.59 -16.73 9.56
N LYS A 62 -2.35 -15.89 10.27
CA LYS A 62 -2.54 -14.48 9.93
C LYS A 62 -1.24 -13.69 10.00
N PHE A 63 -0.40 -14.01 10.99
CA PHE A 63 0.93 -13.41 11.13
C PHE A 63 1.86 -13.77 9.97
N LYS A 64 1.90 -15.04 9.55
CA LYS A 64 2.67 -15.47 8.37
C LYS A 64 2.25 -14.72 7.10
N LEU A 65 0.94 -14.58 6.88
CA LEU A 65 0.41 -13.84 5.73
C LEU A 65 0.81 -12.36 5.77
N ALA A 66 0.66 -11.71 6.94
CA ALA A 66 1.07 -10.32 7.13
C ALA A 66 2.57 -10.13 6.89
N LYS A 67 3.41 -11.03 7.40
CA LYS A 67 4.87 -11.01 7.20
C LYS A 67 5.24 -11.14 5.72
N LYS A 68 4.62 -12.08 5.01
CA LYS A 68 4.87 -12.32 3.58
C LYS A 68 4.53 -11.09 2.73
N GLU A 69 3.36 -10.49 2.96
CA GLU A 69 2.96 -9.29 2.23
C GLU A 69 3.90 -8.13 2.54
N LEU A 70 4.36 -8.04 3.79
CA LEU A 70 5.31 -7.03 4.16
C LEU A 70 6.66 -7.19 3.44
N GLU A 71 7.24 -8.39 3.45
CA GLU A 71 8.49 -8.68 2.73
C GLU A 71 8.37 -8.36 1.24
N PHE A 72 7.20 -8.61 0.65
CA PHE A 72 6.90 -8.24 -0.71
C PHE A 72 6.88 -6.72 -0.94
N MET A 73 6.30 -5.95 -0.02
CA MET A 73 6.32 -4.48 -0.10
C MET A 73 7.72 -3.89 0.09
N LEU A 74 8.53 -4.48 0.97
CA LEU A 74 9.92 -4.08 1.20
C LEU A 74 10.78 -4.34 -0.03
N GLY A 75 10.67 -5.54 -0.62
CA GLY A 75 11.39 -5.90 -1.85
C GLY A 75 10.99 -5.06 -3.06
N ARG A 76 9.85 -4.35 -2.97
CA ARG A 76 9.35 -3.43 -3.99
C ARG A 76 9.61 -1.97 -3.69
N GLU A 77 10.35 -1.65 -2.63
CA GLU A 77 10.65 -0.28 -2.17
C GLU A 77 9.40 0.57 -1.85
N ILE A 78 8.24 -0.06 -1.61
CA ILE A 78 7.02 0.69 -1.29
C ILE A 78 7.12 1.19 0.15
N CYS A 79 7.72 0.38 1.04
CA CYS A 79 8.00 0.72 2.43
C CYS A 79 9.49 0.55 2.74
N ARG A 80 9.88 1.09 3.89
CA ARG A 80 11.21 0.92 4.47
C ARG A 80 11.11 0.77 5.98
N PRO A 81 12.10 0.14 6.63
CA PRO A 81 12.24 0.20 8.07
C PRO A 81 12.34 1.65 8.56
N SER A 82 11.80 1.91 9.74
CA SER A 82 11.84 3.20 10.42
C SER A 82 12.06 3.00 11.91
N ASN A 83 12.54 4.05 12.58
CA ASN A 83 12.68 4.12 14.03
C ASN A 83 11.95 5.39 14.52
N SER A 84 10.68 5.51 14.16
CA SER A 84 9.88 6.69 14.44
C SER A 84 9.14 6.56 15.77
N LEU A 85 8.81 7.71 16.38
CA LEU A 85 7.98 7.76 17.58
C LEU A 85 6.48 7.52 17.29
N TRP A 86 6.12 7.31 16.03
CA TRP A 86 4.77 7.07 15.56
C TRP A 86 4.55 5.58 15.33
N ALA A 87 3.40 5.03 15.71
CA ALA A 87 3.08 3.65 15.39
C ALA A 87 1.56 3.45 15.28
N SER A 88 1.12 2.85 14.18
CA SER A 88 -0.27 2.47 13.98
C SER A 88 -0.41 0.93 14.01
N PRO A 89 -1.42 0.38 14.67
CA PRO A 89 -1.55 -1.06 14.80
C PRO A 89 -2.03 -1.70 13.49
N LEU A 90 -1.48 -2.87 13.16
CA LEU A 90 -1.89 -3.68 12.02
C LEU A 90 -3.26 -4.34 12.25
N HIS A 91 -4.08 -4.36 11.21
CA HIS A 91 -5.29 -5.17 11.10
C HIS A 91 -5.25 -6.01 9.81
N LEU A 92 -5.97 -7.11 9.76
CA LEU A 92 -6.09 -7.94 8.56
C LEU A 92 -7.56 -8.02 8.16
N VAL A 93 -7.83 -7.64 6.92
CA VAL A 93 -9.18 -7.65 6.36
C VAL A 93 -9.29 -8.77 5.34
N TRP A 94 -10.41 -9.49 5.36
CA TRP A 94 -10.73 -10.49 4.36
C TRP A 94 -11.29 -9.82 3.11
N LYS A 95 -10.64 -10.02 1.96
CA LYS A 95 -11.12 -9.55 0.67
C LYS A 95 -12.08 -10.57 0.07
N LYS A 96 -13.08 -10.10 -0.69
CA LYS A 96 -14.02 -10.95 -1.44
C LYS A 96 -13.33 -11.92 -2.41
N THR A 97 -12.09 -11.63 -2.83
CA THR A 97 -11.28 -12.49 -3.71
C THR A 97 -10.69 -13.72 -3.00
N GLY A 98 -10.86 -13.84 -1.68
CA GLY A 98 -10.33 -14.96 -0.91
C GLY A 98 -8.96 -14.70 -0.26
N ASP A 99 -8.48 -13.46 -0.32
CA ASP A 99 -7.16 -13.08 0.20
C ASP A 99 -7.27 -12.24 1.47
N TRP A 100 -6.30 -12.38 2.38
CA TRP A 100 -6.12 -11.47 3.51
C TRP A 100 -5.25 -10.29 3.09
N ILE A 101 -5.68 -9.07 3.44
CA ILE A 101 -4.91 -7.85 3.17
C ILE A 101 -4.53 -7.18 4.50
N PRO A 102 -3.24 -6.86 4.72
CA PRO A 102 -2.82 -6.04 5.83
C PRO A 102 -3.34 -4.59 5.64
N CYS A 103 -4.00 -4.06 6.67
CA CYS A 103 -4.45 -2.67 6.74
C CYS A 103 -4.00 -2.00 8.04
N GLY A 104 -3.46 -0.78 7.95
CA GLY A 104 -3.06 0.01 9.12
C GLY A 104 -4.26 0.73 9.71
N ASP A 105 -4.37 0.74 11.04
CA ASP A 105 -5.41 1.50 11.74
C ASP A 105 -4.94 2.92 12.08
N TYR A 106 -5.23 3.86 11.18
CA TYR A 106 -4.79 5.25 11.28
C TYR A 106 -5.75 6.16 12.05
N ARG A 107 -6.74 5.63 12.77
CA ARG A 107 -7.75 6.47 13.46
C ARG A 107 -7.13 7.46 14.44
N ALA A 108 -6.13 7.03 15.21
CA ALA A 108 -5.42 7.90 16.16
C ALA A 108 -4.63 9.01 15.46
N LEU A 109 -3.98 8.69 14.34
CA LEU A 109 -3.27 9.68 13.52
C LEU A 109 -4.27 10.68 12.93
N ASN A 110 -5.33 10.19 12.30
CA ASN A 110 -6.34 11.02 11.64
C ASN A 110 -7.02 11.99 12.61
N ALA A 111 -7.15 11.62 13.89
CA ALA A 111 -7.73 12.48 14.92
C ALA A 111 -6.88 13.72 15.24
N ILE A 112 -5.57 13.66 15.01
CA ILE A 112 -4.64 14.77 15.28
C ILE A 112 -4.13 15.46 13.99
N THR A 113 -4.45 14.89 12.83
CA THR A 113 -4.14 15.48 11.53
C THR A 113 -5.03 16.70 11.31
N GLN A 114 -4.42 17.82 10.94
CA GLN A 114 -5.16 19.04 10.62
C GLN A 114 -6.01 18.81 9.34
N PRO A 115 -7.28 19.23 9.33
CA PRO A 115 -8.12 19.11 8.14
C PRO A 115 -7.57 20.02 7.02
N GLY A 116 -6.93 19.39 6.03
CA GLY A 116 -6.56 19.95 4.73
C GLY A 116 -7.34 19.29 3.60
N ILE A 117 -7.21 19.82 2.38
CA ILE A 117 -7.93 19.40 1.16
C ILE A 117 -8.05 17.86 1.10
N PRO A 118 -9.27 17.30 0.85
CA PRO A 118 -9.54 15.88 1.02
C PRO A 118 -8.97 15.09 -0.16
N PHE A 119 -7.67 14.83 -0.15
CA PHE A 119 -7.08 13.84 -1.03
C PHE A 119 -6.70 12.61 -0.21
N LEU A 120 -7.51 11.58 -0.40
CA LEU A 120 -7.32 10.19 -0.01
C LEU A 120 -7.55 9.87 1.47
N THR A 121 -8.84 9.74 1.79
CA THR A 121 -9.27 8.54 2.49
C THR A 121 -8.78 7.31 1.72
N CYS A 122 -7.86 6.54 2.32
CA CYS A 122 -7.71 5.08 2.21
C CYS A 122 -6.49 4.45 1.52
N ILE A 123 -5.64 5.09 0.69
CA ILE A 123 -4.61 4.29 -0.05
C ILE A 123 -3.17 4.84 -0.08
N THR A 124 -2.89 6.10 0.23
CA THR A 124 -1.50 6.58 0.30
C THR A 124 -1.10 6.86 1.74
N PHE A 125 -0.28 6.00 2.34
CA PHE A 125 1.01 6.33 2.96
C PHE A 125 1.59 5.11 3.67
N LEU A 126 2.28 4.29 2.88
CA LEU A 126 3.10 3.18 3.34
C LEU A 126 4.42 3.65 3.98
N ILE A 127 4.38 4.70 4.80
CA ILE A 127 5.55 5.19 5.56
C ILE A 127 5.33 5.05 7.08
N ILE A 128 4.12 4.72 7.54
CA ILE A 128 3.83 4.55 8.97
C ILE A 128 3.79 3.05 9.37
N TYR A 129 3.90 2.16 8.38
CA TYR A 129 3.60 0.75 8.58
C TYR A 129 4.65 0.01 9.43
N MET A 130 5.89 0.51 9.48
CA MET A 130 7.05 -0.30 9.87
C MET A 130 7.59 -0.08 11.28
N ASP A 131 7.01 0.80 12.10
CA ASP A 131 7.55 1.03 13.44
C ASP A 131 7.18 -0.10 14.43
N THR A 132 6.09 -0.84 14.21
CA THR A 132 5.67 -1.91 15.14
C THR A 132 5.97 -3.33 14.67
N LEU A 133 6.14 -3.57 13.37
CA LEU A 133 6.35 -4.93 12.85
C LEU A 133 7.82 -5.32 12.76
N TYR A 134 8.72 -4.39 12.41
CA TYR A 134 10.14 -4.72 12.32
C TYR A 134 10.72 -5.12 13.68
N PHE A 135 10.40 -4.36 14.74
CA PHE A 135 10.99 -4.59 16.07
C PHE A 135 10.61 -5.94 16.71
N GLN A 136 9.62 -6.66 16.17
CA GLN A 136 9.18 -7.95 16.71
C GLN A 136 9.24 -9.10 15.69
N LEU A 137 9.53 -8.82 14.42
CA LEU A 137 9.78 -9.83 13.39
C LEU A 137 11.27 -10.17 13.22
N SER A 138 12.16 -9.33 13.76
CA SER A 138 13.61 -9.52 13.78
C SER A 138 14.18 -9.99 15.13
N ILE A 139 13.32 -10.42 16.05
CA ILE A 139 13.68 -11.12 17.31
C ILE A 139 13.07 -12.52 17.26
#